data_AF-J5VIU9-F1
#
_entry.id   AF-J5VIU9-F1
#
_cell.length_a   1.000
_cell.length_b   1.000
_cell.length_c   1.000
_cell.angle_alpha   90.00
_cell.angle_beta   90.00
_cell.angle_gamma   90.00
#
_symmetry.space_group_name_H-M   'P 1'
#
loop_
_entity.id
_entity.type
_entity.pdbx_description
1 polymer ?
#
loop_
_entity_poly.entity_id
_entity_poly.type
_entity_poly.pdbx_seq_one_letter_code
_entity_poly.pdbx_strand_id
1 'polypeptide(L)'
;MVLFFSAFSYGQLKQTKLTDEEVNVLATKTSQGFGEFNYNEIKKYKLENILAYIVEFQYEGKTIATTLVDVSYTIGAGYSSFSLPFRRVNICFRTADLPNEVQFALLKETTSFGENSWKIEKNEAQQEFLCPNTALGGIGLFYTEDSKKYTLNSLAGGKIKMVLYKLEK
;
A
#
# COMPACT_ATOMS: atom_id res chain seq x y z
N MET A 1 10.81 1.11 49.47
CA MET A 1 10.95 2.21 48.48
C MET A 1 10.16 1.77 47.24
N VAL A 2 8.93 2.28 47.09
CA VAL A 2 8.04 1.91 45.97
C VAL A 2 8.37 2.85 44.82
N LEU A 3 9.07 2.33 43.81
CA LEU A 3 9.26 3.04 42.55
C LEU A 3 7.97 2.93 41.73
N PHE A 4 7.12 3.95 41.85
CA PHE A 4 6.08 4.22 40.86
C PHE A 4 6.78 4.63 39.57
N PHE A 5 7.07 3.65 38.71
CA PHE A 5 7.25 3.94 37.29
C PHE A 5 5.87 4.27 36.75
N SER A 6 5.57 5.56 36.67
CA SER A 6 4.53 6.10 35.81
C SER A 6 4.76 5.54 34.40
N ALA A 7 3.99 4.51 34.06
CA ALA A 7 3.89 4.05 32.68
C ALA A 7 3.30 5.20 31.88
N PHE A 8 4.16 5.96 31.20
CA PHE A 8 3.73 6.76 30.07
C PHE A 8 3.20 5.77 29.03
N SER A 9 1.89 5.51 29.08
CA SER A 9 1.18 4.86 27.97
C SER A 9 1.16 5.86 26.83
N TYR A 10 2.27 5.99 26.11
CA TYR A 10 2.25 6.50 24.76
C TYR A 10 1.18 5.69 24.01
N GLY A 11 0.13 6.36 23.54
CA GLY A 11 -1.02 5.71 22.90
C GLY A 11 -0.52 4.68 21.89
N GLN A 12 -0.95 3.43 22.07
CA GLN A 12 -0.59 2.36 21.14
C GLN A 12 -1.13 2.74 19.76
N LEU A 13 -0.23 2.76 18.77
CA LEU A 13 -0.61 2.96 17.37
C LEU A 13 -1.68 1.94 17.00
N LYS A 14 -2.82 2.43 16.51
CA LYS A 14 -3.93 1.58 16.12
C LYS A 14 -3.82 1.26 14.62
N GLN A 15 -3.80 -0.03 14.30
CA GLN A 15 -3.87 -0.52 12.92
C GLN A 15 -5.30 -0.96 12.62
N THR A 16 -5.97 -0.29 11.68
CA THR A 16 -7.36 -0.60 11.29
C THR A 16 -7.40 -0.97 9.82
N LYS A 17 -7.98 -2.13 9.48
CA LYS A 17 -8.19 -2.52 8.08
C LYS A 17 -9.18 -1.56 7.40
N LEU A 18 -8.86 -1.12 6.19
CA LEU A 18 -9.78 -0.29 5.40
C LEU A 18 -10.95 -1.10 4.88
N THR A 19 -12.11 -0.44 4.85
CA THR A 19 -13.30 -0.93 4.16
C THR A 19 -13.21 -0.71 2.65
N ASP A 20 -14.05 -1.42 1.88
CA ASP A 20 -14.14 -1.23 0.43
C ASP A 20 -14.52 0.21 0.05
N GLU A 21 -15.35 0.87 0.87
CA GLU A 21 -15.72 2.27 0.67
C GLU A 21 -14.52 3.20 0.87
N GLU A 22 -13.75 3.01 1.95
CA GLU A 22 -12.52 3.79 2.21
C GLU A 22 -11.49 3.59 1.10
N VAL A 23 -11.30 2.35 0.62
CA VAL A 23 -10.46 2.05 -0.55
C VAL A 23 -10.94 2.80 -1.78
N ASN A 24 -12.24 2.76 -2.07
CA ASN A 24 -12.80 3.42 -3.24
C ASN A 24 -12.63 4.95 -3.17
N VAL A 25 -12.81 5.55 -2.00
CA VAL A 25 -12.63 6.99 -1.77
C VAL A 25 -11.17 7.39 -2.02
N LEU A 26 -10.22 6.66 -1.42
CA LEU A 26 -8.79 6.90 -1.62
C LEU A 26 -8.42 6.78 -3.09
N ALA A 27 -8.76 5.65 -3.71
CA ALA A 27 -8.44 5.37 -5.10
C ALA A 27 -9.03 6.39 -6.07
N THR A 28 -10.27 6.82 -5.85
CA THR A 28 -10.94 7.85 -6.67
C THR A 28 -10.23 9.19 -6.56
N LYS A 29 -9.87 9.62 -5.35
CA LYS A 29 -9.13 10.88 -5.19
C LYS A 29 -7.76 10.80 -5.80
N THR A 30 -7.06 9.73 -5.48
CA THR A 30 -5.82 9.37 -6.12
C THR A 30 -6.06 8.77 -7.51
N SER A 31 -7.10 9.11 -8.26
CA SER A 31 -7.13 8.91 -9.71
C SER A 31 -7.13 10.26 -10.42
N GLN A 32 -7.68 11.29 -9.76
CA GLN A 32 -7.92 12.66 -10.25
C GLN A 32 -6.70 13.62 -10.20
N GLY A 33 -5.47 13.11 -10.11
CA GLY A 33 -4.23 13.91 -10.09
C GLY A 33 -3.42 13.71 -8.82
N PHE A 34 -3.06 14.80 -8.12
CA PHE A 34 -2.26 14.75 -6.89
C PHE A 34 -2.94 14.06 -5.69
N GLY A 35 -4.21 13.67 -5.81
CA GLY A 35 -4.90 12.91 -4.77
C GLY A 35 -5.15 13.70 -3.50
N GLU A 36 -5.34 15.02 -3.63
CA GLU A 36 -5.52 15.92 -2.50
C GLU A 36 -6.97 15.93 -2.01
N PHE A 37 -7.11 15.76 -0.70
CA PHE A 37 -8.34 15.93 0.05
C PHE A 37 -8.35 17.34 0.64
N ASN A 38 -9.44 18.07 0.45
CA ASN A 38 -9.61 19.37 1.11
C ASN A 38 -10.05 19.21 2.57
N TYR A 39 -10.06 20.31 3.32
CA TYR A 39 -10.44 20.34 4.74
C TYR A 39 -11.76 19.62 5.08
N ASN A 40 -12.82 19.85 4.29
CA ASN A 40 -14.12 19.23 4.54
C ASN A 40 -14.07 17.72 4.31
N GLU A 41 -13.32 17.28 3.30
CA GLU A 41 -13.13 15.86 2.99
C GLU A 41 -12.26 15.17 4.05
N ILE A 42 -11.21 15.83 4.53
CA ILE A 42 -10.37 15.36 5.65
C ILE A 42 -11.22 15.09 6.90
N LYS A 43 -12.12 16.03 7.24
CA LYS A 43 -13.06 15.87 8.36
C LYS A 43 -14.06 14.75 8.12
N LYS A 44 -14.70 14.73 6.93
CA LYS A 44 -15.70 13.73 6.55
C LYS A 44 -15.15 12.31 6.63
N TYR A 45 -13.94 12.08 6.14
CA TYR A 45 -13.30 10.76 6.09
C TYR A 45 -12.36 10.50 7.27
N LYS A 46 -12.35 11.37 8.29
CA LYS A 46 -11.54 11.25 9.52
C LYS A 46 -10.05 11.00 9.24
N LEU A 47 -9.51 11.70 8.24
CA LEU A 47 -8.12 11.50 7.80
C LEU A 47 -7.13 12.14 8.76
N GLU A 48 -7.53 13.03 9.68
CA GLU A 48 -6.62 13.84 10.51
C GLU A 48 -5.64 13.06 11.39
N ASN A 49 -5.98 11.83 11.76
CA ASN A 49 -5.20 11.01 12.69
C ASN A 49 -4.39 9.91 12.00
N ILE A 50 -4.47 9.82 10.67
CA ILE A 50 -3.72 8.81 9.91
C ILE A 50 -2.25 9.23 9.84
N LEU A 51 -1.35 8.32 10.16
CA LEU A 51 0.10 8.54 10.09
C LEU A 51 0.72 7.99 8.84
N ALA A 52 0.22 6.83 8.40
CA ALA A 52 0.61 6.13 7.20
C ALA A 52 -0.47 5.11 6.88
N TYR A 53 -0.41 4.53 5.69
CA TYR A 53 -1.06 3.25 5.44
C TYR A 53 -0.04 2.12 5.40
N ILE A 54 -0.49 0.92 5.71
CA ILE A 54 0.27 -0.31 5.60
C ILE A 54 -0.42 -1.20 4.58
N VAL A 55 0.34 -1.66 3.58
CA VAL A 55 -0.13 -2.66 2.63
C VAL A 55 0.48 -4.00 3.03
N GLU A 56 -0.39 -4.97 3.28
CA GLU A 56 0.01 -6.37 3.40
C GLU A 56 -0.27 -7.10 2.08
N PHE A 57 0.71 -7.89 1.65
CA PHE A 57 0.57 -8.84 0.56
C PHE A 57 0.34 -10.21 1.16
N GLN A 58 -0.80 -10.80 0.86
CA GLN A 58 -1.25 -12.06 1.46
C GLN A 58 -1.38 -13.15 0.40
N TYR A 59 -0.77 -14.30 0.67
CA TYR A 59 -0.94 -15.53 -0.10
C TYR A 59 -1.52 -16.60 0.81
N GLU A 60 -2.62 -17.24 0.39
CA GLU A 60 -3.36 -18.23 1.19
C GLU A 60 -3.71 -17.75 2.63
N GLY A 61 -3.99 -16.46 2.77
CA GLY A 61 -4.32 -15.83 4.06
C GLY A 61 -3.12 -15.55 4.98
N LYS A 62 -1.89 -15.84 4.54
CA LYS A 62 -0.66 -15.49 5.26
C LYS A 62 -0.01 -14.27 4.65
N THR A 63 0.41 -13.33 5.49
CA THR A 63 1.18 -12.15 5.06
C THR A 63 2.58 -12.59 4.67
N ILE A 64 2.92 -12.40 3.39
CA ILE A 64 4.22 -12.74 2.80
C ILE A 64 5.13 -11.52 2.66
N ALA A 65 4.55 -10.32 2.65
CA ALA A 65 5.29 -9.07 2.68
C ALA A 65 4.40 -7.93 3.20
N THR A 66 5.05 -6.90 3.72
CA THR A 66 4.39 -5.68 4.19
C THR A 66 5.21 -4.48 3.76
N THR A 67 4.55 -3.40 3.37
CA THR A 67 5.21 -2.13 3.07
C THR A 67 4.37 -0.95 3.54
N LEU A 68 5.04 0.17 3.80
CA LEU A 68 4.40 1.42 4.17
C LEU A 68 4.01 2.20 2.92
N VAL A 69 2.87 2.88 3.01
CA VAL A 69 2.44 3.89 2.06
C VAL A 69 2.41 5.21 2.80
N ASP A 70 3.37 6.05 2.46
CA ASP A 70 3.48 7.36 3.05
C ASP A 70 2.31 8.25 2.65
N VAL A 71 1.96 9.15 3.56
CA VAL A 71 0.93 10.16 3.37
C VAL A 71 1.55 11.53 3.60
N SER A 72 1.07 12.52 2.87
CA SER A 72 1.49 13.90 3.01
C SER A 72 0.38 14.72 3.65
N TYR A 73 0.72 15.42 4.74
CA TYR A 73 -0.14 16.44 5.34
C TYR A 73 0.50 17.81 5.13
N THR A 74 -0.26 18.72 4.52
CA THR A 74 0.10 20.14 4.48
C THR A 74 -0.89 20.92 5.32
N ILE A 75 -0.40 21.63 6.32
CA ILE A 75 -1.19 22.54 7.15
C ILE A 75 -0.52 23.91 7.11
N GLY A 76 -1.15 24.90 6.49
CA GLY A 76 -0.58 26.25 6.36
C GLY A 76 -1.43 27.20 5.53
N ALA A 77 -1.23 28.51 5.73
CA ALA A 77 -1.86 29.59 4.97
C ALA A 77 -3.41 29.51 4.86
N GLY A 78 -4.09 29.02 5.91
CA GLY A 78 -5.55 28.87 5.91
C GLY A 78 -6.07 27.65 5.13
N TYR A 79 -5.18 26.76 4.69
CA TYR A 79 -5.50 25.54 3.97
C TYR A 79 -4.95 24.30 4.70
N SER A 80 -5.65 23.18 4.55
CA SER A 80 -5.17 21.87 4.96
C SER A 80 -5.42 20.88 3.84
N SER A 81 -4.38 20.13 3.46
CA SER A 81 -4.49 18.98 2.57
C SER A 81 -3.95 17.72 3.20
N PHE A 82 -4.56 16.63 2.76
CA PHE A 82 -4.06 15.29 2.91
C PHE A 82 -3.93 14.69 1.52
N SER A 83 -2.82 14.02 1.23
CA SER A 83 -2.68 13.27 -0.01
C SER A 83 -1.92 11.98 0.20
N LEU A 84 -2.20 11.03 -0.68
CA LEU A 84 -1.43 9.82 -0.84
C LEU A 84 -0.62 10.01 -2.13
N PRO A 85 0.61 10.55 -2.03
CA PRO A 85 1.35 11.02 -3.19
C PRO A 85 1.71 9.90 -4.16
N PHE A 86 1.77 8.65 -3.69
CA PHE A 86 2.16 7.49 -4.49
C PHE A 86 1.05 6.45 -4.66
N ARG A 87 0.52 6.39 -5.90
CA ARG A 87 -0.28 5.30 -6.51
C ARG A 87 0.19 3.87 -6.26
N ARG A 88 1.48 3.75 -5.99
CA ARG A 88 2.28 2.57 -6.23
C ARG A 88 3.23 2.35 -5.08
N VAL A 89 3.51 1.09 -4.81
CA VAL A 89 4.47 0.68 -3.79
C VAL A 89 5.57 -0.17 -4.41
N ASN A 90 6.79 0.01 -3.92
CA ASN A 90 7.89 -0.89 -4.22
C ASN A 90 7.94 -1.99 -3.16
N ILE A 91 7.92 -3.24 -3.61
CA ILE A 91 8.07 -4.40 -2.75
C ILE A 91 8.81 -5.49 -3.51
N CYS A 92 9.69 -6.24 -2.85
CA CYS A 92 10.32 -7.41 -3.43
C CYS A 92 9.97 -8.64 -2.61
N PHE A 93 9.65 -9.75 -3.29
CA PHE A 93 9.40 -11.03 -2.64
C PHE A 93 10.63 -11.91 -2.78
N ARG A 94 11.10 -12.52 -1.69
CA ARG A 94 12.14 -13.54 -1.80
C ARG A 94 11.57 -14.74 -2.57
N THR A 95 12.26 -15.20 -3.60
CA THR A 95 11.77 -16.30 -4.44
C THR A 95 11.57 -17.58 -3.64
N ALA A 96 12.49 -17.88 -2.71
CA ALA A 96 12.42 -19.04 -1.83
C ALA A 96 11.16 -19.09 -0.94
N ASP A 97 10.53 -17.95 -0.68
CA ASP A 97 9.34 -17.85 0.18
C ASP A 97 8.03 -17.97 -0.64
N LEU A 98 8.13 -18.09 -1.97
CA LEU A 98 7.00 -18.19 -2.89
C LEU A 98 6.96 -19.54 -3.61
N PRO A 99 5.78 -20.17 -3.76
CA PRO A 99 5.64 -21.33 -4.62
C PRO A 99 5.97 -21.01 -6.08
N ASN A 100 6.55 -21.97 -6.81
CA ASN A 100 6.94 -21.79 -8.22
C ASN A 100 5.80 -21.26 -9.09
N GLU A 101 4.58 -21.73 -8.88
CA GLU A 101 3.41 -21.27 -9.62
C GLU A 101 3.08 -19.78 -9.43
N VAL A 102 3.35 -19.23 -8.23
CA VAL A 102 3.18 -17.81 -7.94
C VAL A 102 4.31 -17.02 -8.58
N GLN A 103 5.55 -17.52 -8.48
CA GLN A 103 6.71 -16.91 -9.16
C GLN A 103 6.50 -16.82 -10.67
N PHE A 104 6.07 -17.91 -11.31
CA PHE A 104 5.78 -17.95 -12.74
C PHE A 104 4.61 -17.03 -13.12
N ALA A 105 3.58 -16.93 -12.28
CA ALA A 105 2.46 -16.03 -12.53
C ALA A 105 2.92 -14.56 -12.51
N LEU A 106 3.71 -14.16 -11.51
CA LEU A 106 4.28 -12.80 -11.44
C LEU A 106 5.17 -12.50 -12.65
N LEU A 107 6.06 -13.41 -13.04
CA LEU A 107 6.94 -13.22 -14.20
C LEU A 107 6.21 -13.10 -15.54
N LYS A 108 4.96 -13.60 -15.62
CA LYS A 108 4.11 -13.48 -16.81
C LYS A 108 3.26 -12.22 -16.81
N GLU A 109 3.19 -11.47 -15.71
CA GLU A 109 2.42 -10.23 -15.67
C GLU A 109 3.10 -9.19 -16.56
N THR A 110 2.37 -8.73 -17.58
CA THR A 110 2.85 -7.71 -18.50
C THR A 110 2.20 -6.37 -18.26
N THR A 111 2.92 -5.31 -18.60
CA THR A 111 2.41 -3.95 -18.60
C THR A 111 1.48 -3.73 -19.79
N SER A 112 0.77 -2.60 -19.81
CA SER A 112 0.00 -2.18 -20.99
C SER A 112 0.84 -2.01 -22.26
N PHE A 113 2.18 -1.97 -22.14
CA PHE A 113 3.12 -1.90 -23.24
C PHE A 113 3.75 -3.26 -23.61
N GLY A 114 3.29 -4.35 -22.99
CA GLY A 114 3.75 -5.72 -23.28
C GLY A 114 5.09 -6.11 -22.62
N GLU A 115 5.62 -5.29 -21.72
CA GLU A 115 6.86 -5.59 -20.99
C GLU A 115 6.58 -6.36 -19.71
N ASN A 116 7.52 -7.19 -19.25
CA ASN A 116 7.38 -7.88 -17.97
C ASN A 116 7.38 -6.88 -16.81
N SER A 117 6.34 -6.97 -15.97
CA SER A 117 6.15 -6.11 -14.80
C SER A 117 7.06 -6.47 -13.64
N TRP A 118 7.66 -7.66 -13.69
CA TRP A 118 8.52 -8.22 -12.66
C TRP A 118 9.83 -8.70 -13.25
N LYS A 119 10.89 -8.61 -12.44
CA LYS A 119 12.23 -9.14 -12.74
C LYS A 119 12.79 -9.86 -11.52
N ILE A 120 13.71 -10.79 -11.78
CA ILE A 120 14.51 -11.41 -10.73
C ILE A 120 15.73 -10.52 -10.48
N GLU A 121 15.95 -10.17 -9.23
CA GLU A 121 17.14 -9.47 -8.75
C GLU A 121 17.86 -10.30 -7.69
N LYS A 122 19.16 -10.06 -7.52
CA LYS A 122 19.98 -10.68 -6.48
C LYS A 122 20.51 -9.62 -5.54
N ASN A 123 20.45 -9.90 -4.24
CA ASN A 123 21.17 -9.08 -3.27
C ASN A 123 22.66 -9.48 -3.21
N GLU A 124 23.44 -8.78 -2.38
CA GLU A 124 24.89 -9.06 -2.20
C GLU A 124 25.15 -10.49 -1.73
N ALA A 125 24.25 -11.07 -0.95
CA ALA A 125 24.30 -12.46 -0.48
C ALA A 125 23.82 -13.49 -1.53
N GLN A 126 23.65 -13.09 -2.78
CA GLN A 126 23.18 -13.95 -3.89
C GLN A 126 21.77 -14.53 -3.70
N GLN A 127 20.98 -13.98 -2.78
CA GLN A 127 19.58 -14.37 -2.60
C GLN A 127 18.73 -13.74 -3.70
N GLU A 128 17.84 -14.55 -4.28
CA GLU A 128 16.96 -14.13 -5.37
C GLU A 128 15.65 -13.53 -4.85
N PHE A 129 15.25 -12.44 -5.50
CA PHE A 129 14.02 -11.72 -5.22
C PHE A 129 13.27 -11.43 -6.51
N LEU A 130 11.94 -11.52 -6.47
CA LEU A 130 11.05 -10.98 -7.48
C LEU A 130 10.70 -9.55 -7.11
N CYS A 131 11.17 -8.63 -7.93
CA CYS A 131 10.98 -7.19 -7.76
C CYS A 131 10.22 -6.59 -8.94
N PRO A 132 9.39 -5.57 -8.72
CA PRO A 132 8.77 -4.79 -9.77
C PRO A 132 9.84 -4.21 -10.69
N ASN A 133 9.56 -4.19 -11.98
CA ASN A 133 10.45 -3.54 -12.93
C ASN A 133 10.51 -2.04 -12.60
N THR A 134 11.72 -1.51 -12.38
CA THR A 134 11.96 -0.13 -11.91
C THR A 134 11.44 0.92 -12.89
N ALA A 135 11.31 0.57 -14.18
CA ALA A 135 10.67 1.42 -15.19
C ALA A 135 9.20 1.76 -14.88
N LEU A 136 8.55 0.99 -14.00
CA LEU A 136 7.11 1.08 -13.72
C LEU A 136 6.77 1.86 -12.46
N GLY A 137 7.78 2.30 -11.70
CA GLY A 137 7.57 3.05 -10.45
C GLY A 137 6.81 2.25 -9.38
N GLY A 138 6.89 0.92 -9.42
CA GLY A 138 6.27 0.01 -8.45
C GLY A 138 4.91 -0.54 -8.85
N ILE A 139 4.27 -1.23 -7.90
CA ILE A 139 3.00 -1.93 -8.05
C ILE A 139 1.83 -1.02 -7.70
N GLY A 140 0.86 -0.89 -8.60
CA GLY A 140 -0.36 -0.13 -8.36
C GLY A 140 -1.18 -0.72 -7.22
N LEU A 141 -1.59 0.12 -6.27
CA LEU A 141 -2.40 -0.28 -5.12
C LEU A 141 -3.87 -0.51 -5.48
N PHE A 142 -4.37 0.24 -6.46
CA PHE A 142 -5.79 0.28 -6.80
C PHE A 142 -6.02 -0.23 -8.21
N TYR A 143 -7.13 -0.93 -8.40
CA TYR A 143 -7.59 -1.47 -9.67
C TYR A 143 -9.06 -1.11 -9.91
N THR A 144 -9.43 -0.93 -11.18
CA THR A 144 -10.81 -0.69 -11.61
C THR A 144 -11.00 -1.27 -13.01
N GLU A 145 -12.18 -1.86 -13.26
CA GLU A 145 -12.59 -2.30 -14.60
C GLU A 145 -13.30 -1.18 -15.37
N ASP A 146 -14.07 -0.35 -14.67
CA ASP A 146 -15.04 0.59 -15.26
C ASP A 146 -14.71 2.07 -14.97
N SER A 147 -13.62 2.34 -14.27
CA SER A 147 -13.21 3.68 -13.79
C SER A 147 -14.21 4.36 -12.85
N LYS A 148 -15.20 3.62 -12.33
CA LYS A 148 -16.22 4.13 -11.40
C LYS A 148 -16.08 3.53 -10.01
N LYS A 149 -15.76 2.24 -9.95
CA LYS A 149 -15.52 1.55 -8.68
C LYS A 149 -14.12 1.01 -8.65
N TYR A 150 -13.37 1.45 -7.65
CA TYR A 150 -12.03 0.99 -7.37
C TYR A 150 -12.03 -0.05 -6.26
N THR A 151 -11.11 -1.00 -6.39
CA THR A 151 -10.80 -2.04 -5.41
C THR A 151 -9.29 -2.09 -5.19
N LEU A 152 -8.85 -2.80 -4.16
CA LEU A 152 -7.44 -3.11 -4.03
C LEU A 152 -7.00 -4.05 -5.15
N ASN A 153 -5.82 -3.79 -5.68
CA ASN A 153 -5.24 -4.62 -6.71
C ASN A 153 -4.86 -6.00 -6.16
N SER A 154 -4.67 -6.95 -7.06
CA SER A 154 -4.17 -8.29 -6.74
C SER A 154 -3.08 -8.68 -7.72
N LEU A 155 -2.19 -9.58 -7.30
CA LEU A 155 -1.05 -10.03 -8.09
C LEU A 155 -1.12 -11.52 -8.32
N ALA A 156 -0.29 -12.00 -9.24
CA ALA A 156 -0.19 -13.39 -9.67
C ALA A 156 -1.56 -13.94 -10.10
N GLY A 157 -2.34 -13.14 -10.86
CA GLY A 157 -3.69 -13.53 -11.30
C GLY A 157 -4.68 -13.71 -10.15
N GLY A 158 -4.58 -12.91 -9.08
CA GLY A 158 -5.46 -12.95 -7.92
C GLY A 158 -5.00 -13.84 -6.76
N LYS A 159 -3.86 -14.54 -6.92
CA LYS A 159 -3.30 -15.41 -5.87
C LYS A 159 -2.74 -14.62 -4.69
N ILE A 160 -2.11 -13.47 -4.95
CA ILE A 160 -1.63 -12.56 -3.91
C ILE A 160 -2.65 -11.43 -3.77
N LYS A 161 -3.27 -11.34 -2.61
CA LYS A 161 -4.24 -10.29 -2.26
C LYS A 161 -3.53 -9.15 -1.54
N MET A 162 -3.91 -7.91 -1.84
CA MET A 162 -3.50 -6.76 -1.04
C MET A 162 -4.54 -6.48 0.04
N VAL A 163 -4.07 -6.15 1.23
CA VAL A 163 -4.90 -5.64 2.32
C VAL A 163 -4.31 -4.33 2.80
N LEU A 164 -5.13 -3.29 2.82
CA LEU A 164 -4.70 -1.95 3.22
C LEU A 164 -5.21 -1.65 4.64
N TYR A 165 -4.31 -1.13 5.47
CA TYR A 165 -4.58 -0.72 6.83
C TYR A 165 -4.20 0.75 7.00
N LYS A 166 -4.96 1.49 7.80
CA LYS A 166 -4.56 2.81 8.30
C LYS A 166 -3.87 2.63 9.64
N LEU A 167 -2.75 3.34 9.80
CA LEU A 167 -2.05 3.48 11.05
C LEU A 167 -2.47 4.80 11.70
N GLU A 168 -3.09 4.73 12.87
CA GLU A 168 -3.71 5.87 13.55
C GLU A 168 -3.01 6.14 14.90
N LYS A 169 -2.94 7.42 15.28
CA LYS A 169 -2.51 7.86 16.64
C LYS A 169 -3.52 7.49 17.72
#